data_AF-A0A3D0MT69-F1
#
_entry.id   AF-A0A3D0MT69-F1
#
_cell.length_a   1.000
_cell.length_b   1.000
_cell.length_c   1.000
_cell.angle_alpha   90.00
_cell.angle_beta   90.00
_cell.angle_gamma   90.00
#
_symmetry.space_group_name_H-M   'P 1'
#
loop_
_entity.id
_entity.type
_entity.pdbx_description
1 polymer ?
#
loop_
_entity_poly.entity_id
_entity_poly.type
_entity_poly.pdbx_seq_one_letter_code
_entity_poly.pdbx_strand_id
1 'polypeptide(L)'
;DRSGAYMTRYAAKNVVAAGLAEKCLIQVAYAIGVAEPVSIMVDTYGTGKLSDEVLTDLVERHFDFRPAAMIRDLDLRRPQYRRLAAYGHMGRIDLDPLPAWEKTDRAGALARDARNL
;
A
#
# COMPACT_ATOMS: atom_id res chain seq x y z
N ASP A 1 1.87 11.17 -7.91
CA ASP A 1 2.77 10.14 -8.47
C ASP A 1 3.55 9.36 -7.42
N ARG A 2 4.71 9.85 -6.94
CA ARG A 2 5.62 9.06 -6.09
C ARG A 2 4.98 8.53 -4.80
N SER A 3 4.32 9.39 -4.02
CA SER A 3 3.68 8.99 -2.75
C SER A 3 2.57 7.96 -2.97
N GLY A 4 1.73 8.15 -3.99
CA GLY A 4 0.70 7.19 -4.38
C GLY A 4 1.27 5.82 -4.72
N ALA A 5 2.33 5.77 -5.53
CA ALA A 5 3.00 4.51 -5.89
C ALA A 5 3.63 3.80 -4.66
N TYR A 6 4.15 4.55 -3.69
CA TYR A 6 4.67 3.95 -2.46
C TYR A 6 3.55 3.47 -1.54
N MET A 7 2.44 4.21 -1.43
CA MET A 7 1.30 3.78 -0.62
C MET A 7 0.63 2.53 -1.20
N THR A 8 0.45 2.45 -2.52
CA THR A 8 -0.10 1.24 -3.14
C THR A 8 0.85 0.05 -2.98
N ARG A 9 2.17 0.24 -3.09
CA ARG A 9 3.16 -0.81 -2.76
C ARG A 9 2.99 -1.28 -1.32
N TYR A 10 2.93 -0.35 -0.38
CA TYR A 10 2.79 -0.65 1.04
C TYR A 10 1.51 -1.44 1.32
N ALA A 11 0.37 -0.98 0.81
CA ALA A 11 -0.90 -1.65 0.96
C ALA A 11 -0.90 -3.05 0.32
N ALA A 12 -0.48 -3.19 -0.94
CA ALA A 12 -0.45 -4.47 -1.64
C ALA A 12 0.47 -5.49 -0.94
N LYS A 13 1.64 -5.04 -0.49
CA LYS A 13 2.58 -5.89 0.27
C LYS A 13 1.96 -6.36 1.58
N ASN A 14 1.22 -5.50 2.28
CA ASN A 14 0.52 -5.86 3.51
C ASN A 14 -0.66 -6.82 3.27
N VAL A 15 -1.40 -6.68 2.16
CA VAL A 15 -2.46 -7.63 1.78
C VAL A 15 -1.89 -9.03 1.57
N VAL A 16 -0.78 -9.15 0.82
CA VAL A 16 -0.11 -10.44 0.60
C VAL A 16 0.49 -10.98 1.89
N ALA A 17 1.16 -10.14 2.69
CA ALA A 17 1.74 -10.55 3.98
C ALA A 17 0.68 -10.95 5.02
N ALA A 18 -0.54 -10.42 4.92
CA ALA A 18 -1.69 -10.83 5.73
C ALA A 18 -2.23 -12.22 5.31
N GLY A 19 -1.71 -12.79 4.21
CA GLY A 19 -2.18 -14.04 3.65
C GLY A 19 -3.57 -13.94 3.05
N LEU A 20 -4.00 -12.73 2.63
CA LEU A 20 -5.31 -12.50 2.03
C LEU A 20 -5.33 -12.77 0.52
N ALA A 21 -4.16 -12.73 -0.13
CA ALA A 21 -3.95 -13.10 -1.52
C ALA A 21 -2.50 -13.52 -1.77
N GLU A 22 -2.22 -14.24 -2.85
CA GLU A 22 -0.84 -14.53 -3.29
C GLU A 22 -0.27 -13.42 -4.17
N LYS A 23 -1.13 -12.77 -4.96
CA LYS A 23 -0.82 -11.61 -5.80
C LYS A 23 -1.83 -10.50 -5.52
N CYS A 24 -1.37 -9.25 -5.59
CA CYS A 24 -2.24 -8.10 -5.37
C CYS A 24 -1.74 -6.91 -6.18
N LEU A 25 -2.60 -6.40 -7.05
CA LEU A 25 -2.48 -5.11 -7.70
C LEU A 25 -3.40 -4.12 -6.98
N ILE A 26 -2.90 -2.89 -6.77
CA ILE A 26 -3.72 -1.77 -6.31
C ILE A 26 -3.55 -0.62 -7.27
N GLN A 27 -4.66 -0.13 -7.81
CA GLN A 27 -4.73 1.08 -8.60
C GLN A 27 -5.28 2.22 -7.74
N VAL A 28 -4.74 3.43 -7.92
CA VAL A 28 -5.27 4.65 -7.32
C VAL A 28 -5.22 5.78 -8.34
N ALA A 29 -6.29 6.58 -8.43
CA ALA A 29 -6.39 7.74 -9.30
C ALA A 29 -6.64 9.02 -8.50
N TYR A 30 -6.11 10.16 -8.97
CA TYR A 30 -6.29 11.45 -8.32
C TYR A 30 -6.66 12.53 -9.34
N ALA A 31 -7.47 13.50 -8.89
CA ALA A 31 -7.66 14.77 -9.57
C ALA A 31 -6.78 15.84 -8.92
N ILE A 32 -6.20 16.73 -9.72
CA ILE A 32 -5.33 17.80 -9.19
C ILE A 32 -6.12 18.71 -8.22
N GLY A 33 -5.55 18.95 -7.04
CA GLY A 33 -6.17 19.77 -6.00
C GLY A 33 -7.23 19.06 -5.14
N VAL A 34 -7.56 17.81 -5.41
CA VAL A 34 -8.47 17.00 -4.58
C VAL A 34 -7.65 16.10 -3.66
N ALA A 35 -7.96 16.11 -2.37
CA ALA A 35 -7.23 15.34 -1.37
C ALA A 35 -7.56 13.85 -1.45
N GLU A 36 -8.85 13.52 -1.56
CA GLU A 36 -9.30 12.13 -1.69
C GLU A 36 -9.01 11.58 -3.08
N PRO A 37 -8.71 10.27 -3.21
CA PRO A 37 -8.58 9.64 -4.51
C PRO A 37 -9.93 9.63 -5.23
N VAL A 38 -9.88 9.72 -6.56
CA VAL A 38 -11.05 9.56 -7.43
C VAL A 38 -11.50 8.10 -7.48
N SER A 39 -10.54 7.18 -7.40
CA SER A 39 -10.81 5.74 -7.30
C SER A 39 -9.66 5.00 -6.63
N ILE A 40 -10.01 3.92 -5.93
CA ILE A 40 -9.11 2.85 -5.50
C ILE A 40 -9.70 1.53 -6.01
N MET A 41 -8.84 0.62 -6.46
CA MET A 41 -9.26 -0.71 -6.93
C MET A 41 -8.19 -1.74 -6.57
N VAL A 42 -8.62 -2.88 -6.04
CA VAL A 42 -7.80 -4.08 -5.85
C VAL A 42 -8.09 -5.09 -6.96
N ASP A 43 -7.05 -5.77 -7.43
CA ASP A 43 -7.16 -6.97 -8.28
C ASP A 43 -6.19 -8.03 -7.74
N THR A 44 -6.71 -9.18 -7.31
CA THR A 44 -5.88 -10.27 -6.77
C THR A 44 -5.51 -11.34 -7.79
N TYR A 45 -5.88 -11.13 -9.06
CA TYR A 45 -5.69 -12.08 -10.15
C TYR A 45 -6.29 -13.46 -9.83
N GLY A 46 -7.41 -13.48 -9.08
CA GLY A 46 -8.08 -14.71 -8.65
C GLY A 46 -7.38 -15.47 -7.52
N THR A 47 -6.37 -14.88 -6.86
CA THR A 47 -5.65 -15.51 -5.73
C THR A 47 -6.17 -15.05 -4.35
N GLY A 48 -7.15 -14.15 -4.33
CA GLY A 48 -7.76 -13.64 -3.10
C GLY A 48 -8.56 -14.69 -2.35
N LYS A 49 -8.51 -14.63 -1.02
CA LYS A 49 -9.40 -15.38 -0.11
C LYS A 49 -10.77 -14.73 0.05
N LEU A 50 -10.86 -13.46 -0.29
CA LEU A 50 -12.07 -12.63 -0.30
C LEU A 50 -12.21 -12.03 -1.71
N SER A 51 -13.39 -11.53 -2.05
CA SER A 51 -13.59 -10.85 -3.33
C SER A 51 -12.76 -9.57 -3.42
N ASP A 52 -12.41 -9.16 -4.64
CA ASP A 52 -11.59 -7.98 -4.87
C ASP A 52 -12.29 -6.69 -4.38
N GLU A 53 -13.62 -6.65 -4.40
CA GLU A 53 -14.43 -5.57 -3.84
C GLU A 53 -14.28 -5.50 -2.31
N VAL A 54 -14.41 -6.65 -1.61
CA VAL A 54 -14.23 -6.70 -0.16
C VAL A 54 -12.80 -6.35 0.25
N LEU A 55 -11.81 -6.76 -0.55
CA LEU A 55 -10.42 -6.38 -0.33
C LEU A 55 -10.18 -4.89 -0.59
N THR A 56 -10.87 -4.30 -1.57
CA THR A 56 -10.85 -2.85 -1.82
C THR A 56 -11.36 -2.10 -0.58
N ASP A 57 -12.51 -2.49 -0.04
CA ASP A 57 -13.07 -1.88 1.19
C ASP A 57 -12.15 -2.05 2.41
N LEU A 58 -11.50 -3.21 2.55
CA LEU A 58 -10.50 -3.44 3.60
C LEU A 58 -9.28 -2.52 3.42
N VAL A 59 -8.79 -2.36 2.20
CA VAL A 59 -7.65 -1.47 1.91
C VAL A 59 -8.02 -0.02 2.24
N GLU A 60 -9.19 0.46 1.83
CA GLU A 60 -9.64 1.83 2.12
C GLU A 60 -9.79 2.11 3.62
N ARG A 61 -10.23 1.11 4.41
CA ARG A 61 -10.35 1.24 5.87
C ARG A 61 -9.02 1.30 6.61
N HIS A 62 -7.97 0.66 6.09
CA HIS A 62 -6.69 0.51 6.79
C HIS A 62 -5.58 1.45 6.29
N PHE A 63 -5.73 2.00 5.09
CA PHE A 63 -4.73 2.88 4.46
C PHE A 63 -5.38 4.19 4.01
N ASP A 64 -4.83 5.31 4.47
CA ASP A 64 -5.28 6.65 4.09
C ASP A 64 -4.50 7.13 2.85
N PHE A 65 -5.19 7.13 1.71
CA PHE A 65 -4.61 7.50 0.41
C PHE A 65 -4.57 9.00 0.17
N ARG A 66 -4.91 9.86 1.13
CA ARG A 66 -4.72 11.31 0.93
C ARG A 66 -3.25 11.68 0.87
N PRO A 67 -2.82 12.61 0.00
CA PRO A 67 -1.41 13.01 -0.11
C PRO A 67 -0.72 13.36 1.21
N ALA A 68 -1.39 14.09 2.09
CA ALA A 68 -0.85 14.47 3.39
C ALA A 68 -0.69 13.26 4.33
N ALA A 69 -1.63 12.32 4.33
CA ALA A 69 -1.58 11.11 5.12
C ALA A 69 -0.48 10.16 4.63
N MET A 70 -0.39 9.95 3.31
CA MET A 70 0.70 9.15 2.71
C MET A 70 2.09 9.70 3.08
N ILE A 71 2.25 11.03 3.07
CA ILE A 71 3.51 11.68 3.45
C ILE A 71 3.83 11.44 4.93
N ARG A 72 2.83 11.53 5.80
CA ARG A 72 2.97 11.32 7.26
C ARG A 72 3.29 9.86 7.56
N ASP A 73 2.47 8.94 7.07
CA ASP A 73 2.50 7.52 7.45
C ASP A 73 3.72 6.80 6.89
N LEU A 74 4.21 7.23 5.72
CA LEU A 74 5.42 6.70 5.10
C LEU A 74 6.65 7.59 5.33
N ASP A 75 6.53 8.66 6.12
CA ASP A 75 7.64 9.51 6.55
C ASP A 75 8.48 10.04 5.37
N LEU A 76 7.79 10.57 4.37
CA LEU A 76 8.34 10.89 3.04
C LEU A 76 9.12 12.22 2.99
N ARG A 77 9.18 12.98 4.09
CA ARG A 77 9.90 14.28 4.12
C ARG A 77 11.37 14.16 4.55
N ARG A 78 11.93 12.95 4.56
CA ARG A 78 13.35 12.70 4.86
C ARG A 78 14.21 12.64 3.59
N PRO A 79 15.49 13.04 3.66
CA PRO A 79 16.42 12.94 2.54
C PRO A 79 16.91 11.49 2.34
N GLN A 80 16.06 10.63 1.79
CA GLN A 80 16.32 9.17 1.70
C GLN A 80 16.33 8.59 0.27
N TYR A 81 16.12 9.43 -0.75
CA TYR A 81 15.78 8.96 -2.10
C TYR A 81 16.98 8.60 -2.98
N ARG A 82 18.18 9.15 -2.72
CA ARG A 82 19.35 8.94 -3.59
C ARG A 82 19.71 7.46 -3.76
N ARG A 83 19.63 6.68 -2.69
CA ARG A 83 19.93 5.23 -2.69
C ARG A 83 18.88 4.36 -3.39
N LEU A 84 17.70 4.93 -3.70
CA LEU A 84 16.60 4.26 -4.39
C LEU A 84 16.54 4.60 -5.89
N ALA A 85 17.34 5.57 -6.34
CA ALA A 85 17.37 6.02 -7.74
C ALA A 85 18.00 4.98 -8.70
N ALA A 86 18.63 3.94 -8.16
CA ALA A 86 19.16 2.81 -8.90
C ALA A 86 18.72 1.50 -8.22
N TYR A 87 18.62 0.43 -9.01
CA TYR A 87 18.22 -0.91 -8.56
C TYR A 87 16.79 -1.03 -8.03
N GLY A 88 15.93 -0.07 -8.37
CA GLY A 88 14.51 -0.10 -8.06
C GLY A 88 14.13 0.45 -6.68
N HIS A 89 12.89 0.94 -6.59
CA HIS A 89 12.33 1.53 -5.37
C HIS A 89 11.61 0.52 -4.48
N MET A 90 11.18 -0.60 -5.05
CA MET A 90 10.37 -1.63 -4.39
C MET A 90 11.20 -2.90 -4.18
N GLY A 91 10.88 -3.66 -3.14
CA GLY A 91 11.59 -4.90 -2.79
C GLY A 91 12.96 -4.68 -2.15
N ARG A 92 13.34 -3.42 -1.84
CA ARG A 92 14.61 -3.04 -1.21
C ARG A 92 14.63 -3.29 0.29
N ILE A 93 14.47 -4.56 0.68
CA ILE A 93 14.52 -5.02 2.07
C ILE A 93 15.96 -5.08 2.63
N ASP A 94 16.96 -4.86 1.77
CA ASP A 94 18.39 -4.79 2.07
C ASP A 94 18.83 -3.44 2.66
N LEU A 95 17.99 -2.41 2.58
CA LEU A 95 18.34 -1.06 3.01
C LEU A 95 18.11 -0.85 4.52
N ASP A 96 19.05 -0.17 5.17
CA ASP A 96 18.93 0.30 6.55
C ASP A 96 19.06 1.84 6.60
N PRO A 97 18.05 2.59 7.12
CA PRO A 97 16.74 2.11 7.57
C PRO A 97 15.89 1.55 6.42
N LEU A 98 15.04 0.57 6.72
CA LEU A 98 14.08 -0.01 5.77
C LEU A 98 13.13 1.08 5.25
N PRO A 99 12.91 1.21 3.93
CA PRO A 99 11.91 2.12 3.38
C PRO A 99 10.53 1.81 3.97
N ALA A 100 9.82 2.84 4.43
CA ALA A 100 8.55 2.65 5.15
C ALA A 100 7.52 1.84 4.35
N TRP A 101 7.47 2.03 3.02
CA TRP A 101 6.56 1.31 2.13
C TRP A 101 6.91 -0.17 1.90
N GLU A 102 8.04 -0.65 2.41
CA GLU A 102 8.38 -2.07 2.42
C GLU A 102 8.04 -2.76 3.75
N LYS A 103 7.52 -2.05 4.75
CA LYS A 103 7.06 -2.67 6.00
C LYS A 103 5.76 -3.47 5.79
N THR A 104 5.53 -4.45 6.64
CA THR A 104 4.32 -5.31 6.66
C THR A 104 3.60 -5.25 8.00
N ASP A 105 3.66 -4.09 8.67
CA ASP A 105 3.12 -3.85 10.00
C ASP A 105 1.59 -3.72 10.06
N ARG A 106 0.92 -3.54 8.92
CA ARG A 106 -0.56 -3.54 8.82
C ARG A 106 -1.14 -4.93 8.55
N ALA A 107 -0.32 -5.89 8.14
CA ALA A 107 -0.75 -7.23 7.78
C ALA A 107 -1.57 -7.92 8.89
N GLY A 108 -1.13 -7.80 10.15
CA GLY A 108 -1.86 -8.38 11.28
C GLY A 108 -3.21 -7.73 11.54
N ALA A 109 -3.36 -6.43 11.29
CA ALA A 109 -4.62 -5.72 11.43
C ALA A 109 -5.60 -6.11 10.32
N LEU A 110 -5.13 -6.15 9.07
CA LEU A 110 -5.90 -6.63 7.91
C LEU A 110 -6.42 -8.05 8.14
N ALA A 111 -5.53 -8.99 8.52
CA ALA A 111 -5.91 -10.38 8.74
C ALA A 111 -6.93 -10.56 9.87
N ARG A 112 -6.91 -9.68 10.90
CA ARG A 112 -7.93 -9.71 11.97
C ARG A 112 -9.28 -9.23 11.47
N ASP A 113 -9.31 -8.11 10.77
CA ASP A 113 -10.55 -7.51 10.27
C ASP A 113 -11.22 -8.42 9.22
N ALA A 114 -10.41 -8.98 8.31
CA ALA A 114 -10.87 -9.95 7.32
C ALA A 114 -11.50 -11.22 7.91
N ARG A 115 -11.15 -11.63 9.14
CA ARG A 115 -11.77 -12.78 9.82
C ARG A 115 -13.14 -12.47 10.42
N ASN A 116 -13.50 -11.20 10.55
CA ASN A 116 -14.76 -10.73 11.11
C ASN A 116 -15.79 -10.37 10.03
N LEU A 117 -15.44 -10.57 8.75
CA LEU A 117 -16.32 -10.44 7.58
C LEU A 117 -16.85 -11.82 7.20
#